data_AF-A0AAW9SMA2-F1
#
_entry.id   AF-A0AAW9SMA2-F1
#
_cell.length_a   1.000
_cell.length_b   1.000
_cell.length_c   1.000
_cell.angle_alpha   90.00
_cell.angle_beta   90.00
_cell.angle_gamma   90.00
#
_symmetry.space_group_name_H-M   'P 1'
#
loop_
_entity.id
_entity.type
_entity.pdbx_description
1 polymer ?
#
loop_
_entity_poly.entity_id
_entity_poly.type
_entity_poly.pdbx_seq_one_letter_code
_entity_poly.pdbx_strand_id
1 'polypeptide(L)'
;MALILTALTLALSALLGTGAVRKMIEVYEAKHELKQGSAGFFRMIRGWSRIGFWLLITWFIATVLGDWHRTDDLAGAIDRAQLRLYLMMEILAAMAESDS
;
A
#
# COMPACT_ATOMS: atom_id res chain seq x y z
N MET A 1 7.39 -22.72 -4.05
CA MET A 1 6.06 -22.60 -3.41
C MET A 1 5.85 -21.25 -2.71
N ALA A 2 6.80 -20.74 -1.91
CA ALA A 2 6.70 -19.42 -1.28
C ALA A 2 6.40 -18.25 -2.24
N LEU A 3 7.02 -18.22 -3.43
CA LEU A 3 6.75 -17.20 -4.45
C LEU A 3 5.29 -17.19 -4.93
N ILE A 4 4.62 -18.34 -4.92
CA ILE A 4 3.22 -18.46 -5.37
C ILE A 4 2.31 -17.82 -4.34
N LEU A 5 2.50 -18.10 -3.05
CA LEU A 5 1.72 -17.48 -1.99
C LEU A 5 1.92 -15.97 -1.97
N THR A 6 3.17 -15.49 -2.03
CA THR A 6 3.46 -14.04 -2.10
C THR A 6 2.80 -13.40 -3.33
N ALA A 7 2.87 -14.05 -4.49
CA ALA A 7 2.19 -13.58 -5.71
C ALA A 7 0.67 -13.56 -5.56
N LEU A 8 0.08 -14.54 -4.85
CA LEU A 8 -1.35 -14.63 -4.63
C LEU A 8 -1.84 -13.52 -3.68
N THR A 9 -1.10 -13.24 -2.61
CA THR A 9 -1.39 -12.13 -1.69
C THR A 9 -1.25 -10.77 -2.40
N LEU A 10 -0.24 -10.62 -3.25
CA LEU A 10 -0.07 -9.43 -4.11
C LEU A 10 -1.22 -9.28 -5.10
N ALA A 11 -1.63 -10.36 -5.76
CA ALA A 11 -2.73 -10.35 -6.72
C ALA A 11 -4.07 -9.99 -6.04
N LEU A 12 -4.35 -10.56 -4.87
CA LEU A 12 -5.54 -10.22 -4.06
C LEU A 12 -5.51 -8.75 -3.60
N SER A 13 -4.36 -8.25 -3.16
CA SER A 13 -4.20 -6.85 -2.79
C SER A 13 -4.37 -5.91 -4.00
N ALA A 14 -3.86 -6.29 -5.18
CA ALA A 14 -4.02 -5.50 -6.40
C ALA A 14 -5.50 -5.45 -6.82
N LEU A 15 -6.24 -6.55 -6.71
CA LEU A 15 -7.68 -6.59 -6.98
C LEU A 15 -8.48 -5.69 -6.03
N LEU A 16 -8.13 -5.64 -4.75
CA LEU A 16 -8.76 -4.72 -3.80
C LEU A 16 -8.38 -3.25 -4.07
N GLY A 17 -7.12 -2.99 -4.44
CA GLY A 17 -6.63 -1.64 -4.75
C GLY A 17 -7.20 -1.05 -6.05
N THR A 18 -7.39 -1.87 -7.08
CA THR A 18 -7.94 -1.42 -8.38
C THR A 18 -9.35 -0.86 -8.26
N GLY A 19 -10.19 -1.41 -7.36
CA GLY A 19 -11.52 -0.86 -7.09
C GLY A 19 -11.49 0.57 -6.53
N ALA A 20 -10.53 0.86 -5.64
CA ALA A 20 -10.34 2.21 -5.09
C ALA A 20 -9.81 3.19 -6.15
N VAL A 21 -8.87 2.75 -6.99
CA VAL A 21 -8.31 3.56 -8.09
C VAL A 21 -9.38 3.87 -9.13
N ARG A 22 -10.18 2.87 -9.54
CA ARG A 22 -11.28 3.06 -10.51
C ARG A 22 -12.30 4.08 -10.02
N LYS A 23 -12.70 3.99 -8.74
CA LYS A 23 -13.63 4.95 -8.13
C LYS A 23 -13.03 6.36 -8.07
N MET A 24 -11.71 6.47 -7.91
CA MET A 24 -11.00 7.75 -7.92
C MET A 24 -10.97 8.38 -9.31
N ILE A 25 -10.75 7.57 -10.36
CA ILE A 25 -10.81 8.00 -11.77
C ILE A 25 -12.22 8.45 -12.14
N GLU A 26 -13.24 7.67 -11.77
CA GLU A 26 -14.64 7.99 -12.05
C GLU A 26 -15.08 9.31 -11.39
N VAL A 27 -14.66 9.56 -10.15
CA VAL A 27 -14.88 10.84 -9.46
C VAL A 27 -14.07 11.97 -10.11
N TYR A 28 -12.88 11.68 -10.64
CA TYR A 28 -12.06 12.66 -11.34
C TYR A 28 -12.70 13.07 -12.67
N GLU A 29 -13.13 12.12 -13.49
CA GLU A 29 -13.84 12.37 -14.76
C GLU A 29 -15.14 13.14 -14.54
N ALA A 30 -15.97 12.70 -13.57
CA ALA A 30 -17.21 13.40 -13.20
C ALA A 30 -16.97 14.84 -12.70
N LYS A 31 -15.81 15.12 -12.11
CA LYS A 31 -15.41 16.48 -11.72
C LYS A 31 -14.81 17.28 -12.87
N HIS A 32 -14.13 16.63 -13.81
CA HIS A 32 -13.47 17.28 -14.94
C HIS A 32 -14.47 17.85 -15.94
N GLU A 33 -15.63 17.21 -16.09
CA GLU A 33 -16.75 17.76 -16.86
C GLU A 33 -17.36 19.03 -16.22
N LEU A 34 -17.12 19.28 -14.92
CA LEU A 34 -17.77 20.36 -14.18
C LEU A 34 -16.92 21.61 -13.93
N LYS A 35 -15.57 21.56 -13.90
CA LYS A 35 -14.75 22.75 -13.57
C LYS A 35 -13.36 22.75 -14.23
N GLN A 36 -13.22 23.46 -15.35
CA GLN A 36 -11.96 24.11 -15.73
C GLN A 36 -11.59 25.13 -14.64
N GLY A 37 -10.70 24.79 -13.72
CA GLY A 37 -10.31 25.75 -12.67
C GLY A 37 -9.46 25.18 -11.55
N SER A 38 -8.20 24.83 -11.87
CA SER A 38 -6.97 24.95 -11.07
C SER A 38 -6.83 24.32 -9.65
N ALA A 39 -7.89 24.01 -8.91
CA ALA A 39 -7.76 23.48 -7.53
C ALA A 39 -7.57 21.94 -7.46
N GLY A 40 -7.56 21.23 -8.59
CA GLY A 40 -7.58 19.77 -8.66
C GLY A 40 -6.20 19.09 -8.56
N PHE A 41 -5.16 19.70 -9.10
CA PHE A 41 -3.82 19.09 -9.21
C PHE A 41 -3.17 18.85 -7.83
N PHE A 42 -3.26 19.82 -6.91
CA PHE A 42 -2.77 19.65 -5.53
C PHE A 42 -3.57 18.63 -4.70
N ARG A 43 -4.83 18.36 -5.05
CA ARG A 43 -5.62 17.26 -4.43
C ARG A 43 -5.29 15.89 -5.01
N MET A 44 -4.72 15.82 -6.21
CA MET A 44 -4.31 14.57 -6.84
C MET A 44 -3.11 13.93 -6.13
N ILE A 45 -2.26 14.76 -5.50
CA ILE A 45 -1.10 14.29 -4.70
C ILE A 45 -1.54 13.75 -3.33
N ARG A 46 -2.54 14.35 -2.67
CA ARG A 46 -3.12 13.89 -1.37
C ARG A 46 -3.70 12.46 -1.37
N GLY A 47 -3.77 11.79 -2.52
CA GLY A 47 -4.20 10.39 -2.61
C GLY A 47 -3.05 9.37 -2.58
N TRP A 48 -1.82 9.79 -2.86
CA TRP A 48 -0.68 8.88 -3.04
C TRP A 48 -0.17 8.30 -1.72
N SER A 49 -0.24 9.04 -0.61
CA SER A 49 0.10 8.51 0.71
C SER A 49 -0.74 7.29 1.10
N ARG A 50 -2.04 7.30 0.75
CA ARG A 50 -2.95 6.17 0.99
C ARG A 50 -2.53 4.94 0.20
N ILE A 51 -2.08 5.11 -1.04
CA ILE A 51 -1.59 4.02 -1.89
C ILE A 51 -0.28 3.47 -1.31
N GLY A 52 0.67 4.34 -0.95
CA GLY A 52 1.93 3.93 -0.33
C GLY A 52 1.74 3.22 1.01
N PHE A 53 0.82 3.70 1.85
CA PHE A 53 0.43 3.04 3.09
C PHE A 53 -0.12 1.63 2.85
N TRP A 54 -1.02 1.48 1.86
CA TRP A 54 -1.57 0.18 1.49
C TRP A 54 -0.49 -0.77 0.98
N LEU A 55 0.41 -0.28 0.13
CA LEU A 55 1.50 -1.07 -0.44
C LEU A 55 2.47 -1.55 0.64
N LEU A 56 2.81 -0.69 1.60
CA LEU A 56 3.67 -1.02 2.74
C LEU A 56 3.05 -2.12 3.62
N ILE A 57 1.77 -1.99 3.97
CA ILE A 57 1.06 -3.00 4.77
C ILE A 57 1.00 -4.34 4.05
N THR A 58 0.58 -4.35 2.78
CA THR A 58 0.51 -5.59 2.00
C THR A 58 1.88 -6.25 1.91
N TRP A 59 2.92 -5.48 1.60
CA TRP A 59 4.28 -5.99 1.50
C TRP A 59 4.78 -6.57 2.82
N PHE A 60 4.50 -5.90 3.94
CA PHE A 60 4.85 -6.37 5.27
C PHE A 60 4.19 -7.72 5.59
N ILE A 61 2.88 -7.83 5.38
CA ILE A 61 2.14 -9.08 5.66
C ILE A 61 2.63 -10.21 4.76
N ALA A 62 2.81 -9.95 3.47
CA ALA A 62 3.26 -10.95 2.51
C ALA A 62 4.66 -11.49 2.83
N THR A 63 5.55 -10.65 3.37
CA THR A 63 6.91 -11.05 3.75
C THR A 63 6.97 -11.78 5.07
N VAL A 64 6.14 -11.45 6.07
CA VAL A 64 6.03 -12.24 7.32
C VAL A 64 5.48 -13.63 7.03
N LEU A 65 4.37 -13.72 6.27
CA LEU A 65 3.76 -15.00 5.90
C LEU A 65 4.69 -15.86 5.05
N GLY A 66 5.40 -15.25 4.09
CA GLY A 66 6.34 -15.96 3.23
C GLY A 66 7.55 -16.51 4.00
N ASP A 67 7.99 -15.80 5.04
CA ASP A 67 9.11 -16.22 5.87
C ASP A 67 8.72 -17.32 6.86
N TRP A 68 7.60 -17.15 7.57
CA TRP A 68 7.04 -18.18 8.45
C TRP A 68 6.81 -19.48 7.68
N HIS A 69 6.19 -19.42 6.50
CA HIS A 69 5.94 -20.62 5.70
C HIS A 69 7.23 -21.31 5.21
N ARG A 70 8.35 -20.60 5.11
CA ARG A 70 9.63 -21.16 4.65
C ARG A 70 10.44 -21.79 5.79
N THR A 71 10.34 -21.22 6.99
CA THR A 71 11.12 -21.64 8.16
C THR A 71 10.32 -22.49 9.14
N ASP A 72 8.99 -22.56 8.99
CA ASP A 72 8.04 -23.15 9.94
C ASP A 72 8.17 -22.59 11.38
N ASP A 73 8.85 -21.46 11.51
CA ASP A 73 9.13 -20.77 12.76
C ASP A 73 8.50 -19.37 12.72
N LEU A 74 7.33 -19.26 13.35
CA LEU A 74 6.60 -18.01 13.46
C LEU A 74 7.32 -17.01 14.36
N ALA A 75 7.94 -17.48 15.45
CA ALA A 75 8.61 -16.61 16.40
C ALA A 75 9.83 -15.94 15.75
N GLY A 76 10.68 -16.72 15.09
CA GLY A 76 11.82 -16.18 14.34
C GLY A 76 11.40 -15.28 13.17
N ALA A 77 10.28 -15.57 12.50
CA ALA A 77 9.75 -14.70 11.45
C ALA A 77 9.29 -13.34 11.98
N ILE A 78 8.68 -13.31 13.17
CA ILE A 78 8.27 -12.06 13.84
C ILE A 78 9.50 -11.26 14.30
N ASP A 79 10.50 -11.90 14.89
CA ASP A 79 11.75 -11.22 15.30
C ASP A 79 12.44 -10.53 14.11
N ARG A 80 12.51 -11.21 12.95
CA ARG A 80 13.03 -10.60 11.71
C ARG A 80 12.14 -9.48 11.19
N ALA A 81 10.83 -9.57 11.42
CA ALA A 81 9.86 -8.57 10.98
C ALA A 81 9.89 -7.29 11.81
N GLN A 82 10.35 -7.34 13.07
CA GLN A 82 10.42 -6.16 13.94
C GLN A 82 11.27 -5.04 13.32
N LEU A 83 12.46 -5.36 12.81
CA LEU A 83 13.34 -4.36 12.18
C LEU A 83 12.68 -3.73 10.95
N ARG A 84 11.96 -4.55 10.17
CA ARG A 84 11.18 -4.08 9.01
C ARG A 84 10.01 -3.19 9.44
N LEU A 85 9.36 -3.48 10.56
CA LEU A 85 8.27 -2.66 11.09
C LEU A 85 8.75 -1.26 11.49
N TYR A 86 9.89 -1.16 12.17
CA TYR A 86 10.50 0.14 12.50
C TYR A 86 10.75 0.98 11.24
N LEU A 87 11.39 0.37 10.23
CA LEU A 87 11.65 1.05 8.96
C LEU A 87 10.35 1.49 8.27
N MET A 88 9.32 0.64 8.34
CA MET A 88 8.00 0.95 7.77
C MET A 88 7.36 2.15 8.46
N MET A 89 7.42 2.23 9.78
CA MET A 89 6.90 3.37 10.55
C MET A 89 7.65 4.66 10.23
N GLU A 90 8.97 4.60 10.06
CA GLU A 90 9.79 5.74 9.63
C GLU A 90 9.38 6.26 8.25
N ILE A 91 9.20 5.34 7.28
CA ILE A 91 8.72 5.69 5.93
C ILE A 91 7.31 6.28 5.99
N LEU A 92 6.42 5.70 6.80
CA LEU A 92 5.06 6.21 6.96
C LEU A 92 5.01 7.60 7.59
N ALA A 93 5.88 7.88 8.56
CA ALA A 93 6.00 9.20 9.16
C ALA A 93 6.51 10.23 8.13
N ALA A 94 7.56 9.88 7.38
CA ALA A 94 8.08 10.73 6.30
C ALA A 94 7.04 10.98 5.20
N MET A 95 6.25 9.96 4.84
CA MET A 95 5.14 10.10 3.90
C MET A 95 4.02 10.98 4.45
N ALA A 96 3.67 10.87 5.73
CA ALA A 96 2.63 11.68 6.34
C ALA A 96 3.02 13.16 6.41
N GLU A 97 4.29 13.46 6.71
CA GLU A 97 4.84 14.81 6.68
C GLU A 97 4.84 15.40 5.26
N SER A 98 5.14 14.57 4.24
CA SER A 98 5.14 15.04 2.84
C SER A 98 3.77 15.43 2.29
N ASP A 99 2.70 14.99 2.97
CA ASP A 99 1.30 15.18 2.57
C ASP A 99 0.61 16.37 3.27
N SER A 100 1.24 16.96 4.31
CA SER A 100 0.73 18.11 5.08
C SER A 100 1.19 19.45 4.49
#